data_AF-I1CM17-F1
#
_entry.id   AF-I1CM17-F1
#
_cell.length_a   1.000
_cell.length_b   1.000
_cell.length_c   1.000
_cell.angle_alpha   90.00
_cell.angle_beta   90.00
_cell.angle_gamma   90.00
#
_symmetry.space_group_name_H-M   'P 1'
#
loop_
_entity.id
_entity.type
_entity.pdbx_description
1 polymer ?
#
loop_
_entity_poly.entity_id
_entity_poly.type
_entity_poly.pdbx_seq_one_letter_code
_entity_poly.pdbx_strand_id
1 'polypeptide(L)'
;MQAAGIDTTVFGPHSIRSASSTKAVQMGHKIDDVKKHAHWSLSADTFEQFYYKPAHQIHNSRDITNSIFSDSENNTTSGVDMEATKVGLGTTYNRTVAGMKTKDVVQPTPWYRKFI
;
A
#
# COMPACT_ATOMS: atom_id res chain seq x y z
N MET A 1 17.73 -20.57 -2.62
CA MET A 1 16.85 -19.45 -3.02
C MET A 1 17.05 -19.08 -4.48
N GLN A 2 18.24 -18.66 -4.91
CA GLN A 2 18.51 -18.39 -6.34
C GLN A 2 18.28 -19.59 -7.26
N ALA A 3 18.74 -20.79 -6.85
CA ALA A 3 18.48 -22.03 -7.59
C ALA A 3 16.98 -22.38 -7.71
N ALA A 4 16.13 -21.80 -6.85
CA ALA A 4 14.67 -21.94 -6.90
C ALA A 4 14.00 -20.80 -7.68
N GLY A 5 14.77 -19.97 -8.41
CA GLY A 5 14.27 -18.82 -9.17
C GLY A 5 13.85 -17.62 -8.33
N ILE A 6 14.21 -17.58 -7.04
CA ILE A 6 13.85 -16.46 -6.15
C ILE A 6 14.90 -15.36 -6.28
N ASP A 7 14.46 -14.17 -6.68
CA ASP A 7 15.28 -12.96 -6.70
C ASP A 7 15.63 -12.53 -5.27
N THR A 8 16.85 -12.79 -4.85
CA THR A 8 17.35 -12.47 -3.52
C THR A 8 17.67 -10.99 -3.32
N THR A 9 17.68 -10.19 -4.39
CA THR A 9 17.84 -8.73 -4.28
C THR A 9 16.55 -8.07 -3.80
N VAL A 10 15.40 -8.67 -4.15
CA VAL A 10 14.06 -8.25 -3.72
C VAL A 10 13.62 -9.01 -2.46
N PHE A 11 13.80 -10.33 -2.43
CA PHE A 11 13.35 -11.20 -1.34
C PHE A 11 14.51 -11.61 -0.44
N GLY A 12 14.80 -10.75 0.53
CA GLY A 12 15.83 -10.99 1.54
C GLY A 12 15.43 -12.03 2.61
N PRO A 13 16.34 -12.33 3.55
CA PRO A 13 16.12 -13.34 4.60
C PRO A 13 14.84 -13.16 5.41
N HIS A 14 14.46 -11.91 5.72
CA HIS A 14 13.24 -11.63 6.48
C HIS A 14 11.98 -11.99 5.69
N SER A 15 11.91 -11.64 4.40
CA SER A 15 10.78 -11.98 3.52
C SER A 15 10.57 -13.49 3.43
N ILE A 16 11.68 -14.24 3.34
CA ILE A 16 11.68 -15.70 3.29
C ILE A 16 11.19 -16.28 4.62
N ARG A 17 11.67 -15.74 5.75
CA ARG A 17 11.22 -16.17 7.08
C ARG A 17 9.72 -15.92 7.25
N SER A 18 9.22 -14.75 6.84
CA SER A 18 7.79 -14.44 6.89
C SER A 18 6.97 -15.39 6.02
N ALA A 19 7.41 -15.65 4.80
CA ALA A 19 6.74 -16.58 3.88
C ALA A 19 6.71 -18.01 4.44
N SER A 20 7.84 -18.51 4.96
CA SER A 20 7.96 -19.84 5.54
C SER A 20 7.07 -20.00 6.78
N SER A 21 7.13 -19.06 7.71
CA SER A 21 6.34 -19.15 8.94
C SER A 21 4.84 -18.99 8.68
N THR A 22 4.46 -18.12 7.74
CA THR A 22 3.07 -18.01 7.29
C THR A 22 2.59 -19.32 6.67
N LYS A 23 3.41 -19.95 5.81
CA LYS A 23 3.07 -21.24 5.21
C LYS A 23 2.94 -22.34 6.26
N ALA A 24 3.79 -22.37 7.28
CA ALA A 24 3.69 -23.33 8.37
C ALA A 24 2.33 -23.24 9.09
N VAL A 25 1.89 -22.03 9.44
CA VAL A 25 0.56 -21.82 10.05
C VAL A 25 -0.57 -22.22 9.09
N GLN A 26 -0.45 -21.89 7.80
CA GLN A 26 -1.43 -22.32 6.77
C GLN A 26 -1.51 -23.83 6.61
N MET A 27 -0.44 -24.57 6.90
CA MET A 27 -0.41 -26.04 6.91
C MET A 27 -0.96 -26.64 8.21
N GLY A 28 -1.46 -25.82 9.15
CA GLY A 28 -2.11 -26.26 10.38
C GLY A 28 -1.19 -26.35 11.60
N HIS A 29 0.08 -25.93 11.48
CA HIS A 29 0.95 -25.87 12.66
C HIS A 29 0.53 -24.75 13.62
N LYS A 30 0.55 -25.05 14.92
CA LYS A 30 0.22 -24.05 15.95
C LYS A 30 1.26 -22.93 15.94
N ILE A 31 0.79 -21.71 16.18
CA ILE A 31 1.65 -20.52 16.25
C ILE A 31 2.75 -20.69 17.30
N ASP A 32 2.44 -21.25 18.46
CA ASP A 32 3.42 -21.51 19.52
C ASP A 32 4.55 -22.45 19.08
N ASP A 33 4.23 -23.46 18.27
CA ASP A 33 5.23 -24.41 17.76
C ASP A 33 6.10 -23.75 16.69
N VAL A 34 5.52 -22.90 15.85
CA VAL A 34 6.27 -22.07 14.88
C VAL A 34 7.18 -21.06 15.61
N LYS A 35 6.70 -20.42 16.68
CA LYS A 35 7.49 -19.53 17.54
C LYS A 35 8.65 -20.26 18.19
N LYS A 36 8.41 -21.42 18.81
CA LYS A 36 9.46 -22.25 19.41
C LYS A 36 10.51 -22.66 18.37
N HIS A 37 10.08 -23.12 17.20
CA HIS A 37 10.99 -23.51 16.12
C HIS A 37 11.87 -22.35 15.66
N ALA A 38 11.31 -21.15 15.59
CA ALA A 38 12.01 -19.94 15.19
C ALA A 38 12.76 -19.24 16.34
N HIS A 39 12.81 -19.83 17.54
CA HIS A 39 13.39 -19.25 18.76
C HIS A 39 12.80 -17.87 19.15
N TRP A 40 11.49 -17.68 18.93
CA TRP A 40 10.77 -16.53 19.47
C TRP A 40 10.19 -16.83 20.84
N SER A 41 10.15 -15.80 21.69
CA SER A 41 9.40 -15.86 22.93
C SER A 41 7.91 -16.06 22.62
N LEU A 42 7.26 -16.95 23.37
CA LEU A 42 5.81 -17.15 23.29
C LEU A 42 5.02 -15.90 23.72
N SER A 43 5.60 -15.10 24.63
CA SER A 43 4.98 -13.87 25.12
C SER A 43 5.21 -12.66 24.23
N ALA A 44 6.12 -12.74 23.25
CA ALA A 44 6.39 -11.64 22.32
C ALA A 44 5.46 -11.73 21.10
N ASP A 45 5.11 -10.57 20.56
CA ASP A 45 4.27 -10.41 19.36
C ASP A 45 5.08 -10.19 18.07
N THR A 46 6.41 -10.33 18.14
CA THR A 46 7.31 -10.12 16.99
C THR A 46 6.94 -11.00 15.81
N PHE A 47 6.49 -12.23 16.07
CA PHE A 47 6.03 -13.14 15.02
C PHE A 47 4.80 -12.58 14.32
N GLU A 48 3.77 -12.22 15.09
CA GLU A 48 2.49 -11.71 14.62
C GLU A 48 2.65 -10.42 13.83
N GLN A 49 3.49 -9.49 14.31
CA GLN A 49 3.68 -8.20 13.67
C GLN A 49 4.48 -8.28 12.37
N PHE A 50 5.60 -9.02 12.36
CA PHE A 50 6.58 -8.93 11.28
C PHE A 50 6.60 -10.16 10.37
N TYR A 51 6.25 -11.33 10.88
CA TYR A 51 6.50 -12.60 10.19
C TYR A 51 5.23 -13.37 9.81
N TYR A 52 4.12 -13.20 10.52
CA TYR A 52 2.84 -13.78 10.15
C TYR A 52 2.08 -12.84 9.22
N LYS A 53 2.08 -13.14 7.91
CA LYS A 53 1.43 -12.33 6.88
C LYS A 53 0.48 -13.18 6.02
N PRO A 54 -0.67 -13.62 6.55
CA PRO A 54 -1.62 -14.41 5.79
C PRO A 54 -2.24 -13.57 4.66
N ALA A 55 -2.32 -14.14 3.46
CA ALA A 55 -2.87 -13.46 2.28
C ALA A 55 -4.34 -13.00 2.46
N HIS A 56 -5.08 -13.61 3.38
CA HIS A 56 -6.50 -13.29 3.61
C HIS A 56 -6.74 -11.85 4.13
N GLN A 57 -5.71 -11.16 4.65
CA GLN A 57 -5.87 -9.76 5.06
C GLN A 57 -6.34 -8.85 3.92
N ILE A 58 -6.04 -9.21 2.67
CA ILE A 58 -6.50 -8.47 1.48
C ILE A 58 -8.02 -8.57 1.30
N HIS A 59 -8.63 -9.71 1.62
CA HIS A 59 -10.09 -9.87 1.53
C HIS A 59 -10.78 -8.96 2.54
N ASN A 60 -10.40 -9.05 3.82
CA ASN A 60 -10.99 -8.21 4.85
C ASN A 60 -10.75 -6.72 4.59
N SER A 61 -9.54 -6.34 4.13
CA SER A 61 -9.24 -4.96 3.75
C SER A 61 -10.12 -4.50 2.60
N ARG A 62 -10.30 -5.33 1.56
CA ARG A 62 -11.14 -5.01 0.42
C ARG A 62 -12.61 -4.91 0.84
N ASP A 63 -13.09 -5.79 1.71
CA ASP A 63 -14.46 -5.76 2.21
C ASP A 63 -14.72 -4.49 3.04
N ILE A 64 -13.75 -4.09 3.89
CA ILE A 64 -13.79 -2.81 4.62
C ILE A 64 -13.81 -1.62 3.64
N THR A 65 -12.91 -1.61 2.66
CA THR A 65 -12.84 -0.56 1.64
C THR A 65 -14.16 -0.46 0.87
N ASN A 66 -14.69 -1.58 0.40
CA ASN A 66 -15.95 -1.62 -0.33
C ASN A 66 -17.10 -1.10 0.54
N SER A 67 -17.16 -1.46 1.84
CA SER A 67 -18.17 -0.94 2.77
C SER A 67 -18.08 0.58 3.00
N ILE A 68 -16.90 1.18 2.85
CA ILE A 68 -16.72 2.64 2.99
C ILE A 68 -17.17 3.37 1.72
N PHE A 69 -16.93 2.78 0.55
CA PHE A 69 -17.12 3.42 -0.75
C PHE A 69 -18.39 2.97 -1.49
N SER A 70 -19.17 2.04 -0.95
CA SER A 70 -20.39 1.50 -1.59
C SER A 70 -21.54 2.51 -1.73
N ASP A 71 -21.50 3.65 -1.02
CA ASP A 71 -22.57 4.67 -1.05
C ASP A 71 -22.33 5.80 -2.08
N SER A 72 -21.26 5.76 -2.89
CA SER A 72 -20.91 6.88 -3.80
C SER A 72 -21.39 6.76 -5.25
N GLU A 73 -22.11 5.71 -5.64
CA GLU A 73 -22.40 5.40 -7.05
C GLU A 73 -23.73 5.95 -7.62
N ASN A 74 -24.31 7.03 -7.10
CA ASN A 74 -25.62 7.47 -7.61
C ASN A 74 -25.92 8.98 -7.73
N ASN A 75 -24.94 9.91 -7.71
CA ASN A 75 -25.26 11.29 -8.13
C ASN A 75 -24.14 11.99 -8.94
N THR A 76 -23.93 11.59 -10.18
CA THR A 76 -23.56 12.56 -11.24
C THR A 76 -24.21 12.10 -12.53
N THR A 77 -25.43 12.59 -12.76
CA THR A 77 -26.16 12.50 -14.01
C THR A 77 -25.28 13.04 -15.14
N SER A 78 -25.06 12.18 -16.13
CA SER A 78 -24.47 12.45 -17.44
C SER A 78 -25.07 13.70 -18.10
N GLY A 79 -24.22 14.66 -18.43
CA GLY A 79 -24.52 15.79 -19.29
C GLY A 79 -23.59 15.77 -20.50
N VAL A 80 -24.00 14.99 -21.51
CA VAL A 80 -23.72 15.12 -22.95
C VAL A 80 -22.30 15.53 -23.37
N ASP A 81 -21.60 14.54 -23.94
CA ASP A 81 -20.43 14.67 -24.79
C ASP A 81 -20.74 15.53 -26.03
N MET A 82 -19.98 16.60 -26.23
CA MET A 82 -19.81 17.24 -27.53
C MET A 82 -18.35 17.68 -27.67
N GLU A 83 -17.60 16.85 -28.38
CA GLU A 83 -16.32 17.16 -28.98
C GLU A 83 -16.42 18.46 -29.80
N ALA A 84 -15.87 19.55 -29.29
CA ALA A 84 -15.75 20.79 -30.05
C ALA A 84 -14.42 20.81 -30.80
N THR A 85 -14.51 20.50 -32.09
CA THR A 85 -13.49 20.64 -33.14
C THR A 85 -12.60 21.87 -32.96
N LYS A 86 -11.29 21.63 -32.95
CA LYS A 86 -10.21 22.63 -33.01
C LYS A 86 -10.41 23.58 -34.20
N VAL A 87 -10.75 24.83 -33.93
CA VAL A 87 -10.63 25.94 -34.89
C VAL A 87 -9.60 26.92 -34.35
N GLY A 88 -8.46 27.01 -35.02
CA GLY A 88 -7.42 28.00 -34.74
C GLY A 88 -7.76 29.32 -35.44
N LEU A 89 -7.85 30.40 -34.67
CA LEU A 89 -7.68 31.76 -35.17
C LEU A 89 -6.86 32.54 -34.13
N GLY A 90 -5.71 33.04 -34.56
CA GLY A 90 -4.84 33.85 -33.72
C GLY A 90 -5.44 35.23 -33.48
N THR A 91 -5.41 35.69 -32.24
CA THR A 91 -5.46 37.10 -31.89
C THR A 91 -4.49 37.39 -30.75
N THR A 92 -3.59 38.32 -31.00
CA THR A 92 -2.56 38.81 -30.09
C THR A 92 -3.22 39.60 -28.96
N TYR A 93 -3.08 39.16 -27.71
CA TYR A 93 -3.32 40.00 -26.54
C TYR A 93 -2.40 39.59 -25.38
N ASN A 94 -1.46 40.48 -25.06
CA ASN A 94 -0.53 40.31 -23.96
C ASN A 94 -1.24 40.72 -22.67
N ARG A 95 -1.62 39.75 -21.83
CA ARG A 95 -1.96 40.03 -20.44
C ARG A 95 -0.85 39.49 -19.55
N THR A 96 -0.02 40.40 -19.05
CA THR A 96 0.89 40.12 -17.94
C THR A 96 0.03 39.88 -16.70
N VAL A 97 -0.17 38.62 -16.35
CA VAL A 97 -0.70 38.24 -15.03
C VAL A 97 0.48 37.65 -14.27
N ALA A 98 0.95 38.38 -13.26
CA ALA A 98 1.97 37.92 -12.35
C ALA A 98 1.44 36.71 -11.58
N GLY A 99 1.86 35.51 -11.99
CA GLY A 99 1.59 34.29 -11.23
C GLY A 99 2.36 34.32 -9.92
N MET A 100 1.68 34.60 -8.81
CA MET A 100 2.16 34.21 -7.50
C MET A 100 2.32 32.69 -7.50
N LYS A 101 3.55 32.21 -7.56
CA LYS A 101 3.85 30.81 -7.26
C LYS A 101 3.78 30.64 -5.75
N THR A 102 2.62 30.24 -5.23
CA THR A 102 2.60 29.55 -3.95
C THR A 102 3.21 28.18 -4.18
N LYS A 103 4.37 27.94 -3.58
CA LYS A 103 4.90 26.58 -3.48
C LYS A 103 4.10 25.90 -2.37
N ASP A 104 3.35 24.86 -2.71
CA ASP A 104 2.88 23.94 -1.69
C ASP A 104 4.12 23.19 -1.17
N VAL A 105 4.55 23.53 0.03
CA VAL A 105 5.61 22.83 0.73
C VAL A 105 4.92 21.86 1.68
N VAL A 106 4.61 20.66 1.19
CA VAL A 106 4.37 19.53 2.09
C VAL A 106 5.70 19.21 2.75
N GLN A 107 5.85 19.61 4.00
CA GLN A 107 6.94 19.15 4.86
C GLN A 107 6.70 17.65 5.10
N PRO A 108 7.60 16.74 4.67
CA PRO A 108 7.51 15.36 5.11
C PRO A 108 7.76 15.34 6.62
N THR A 109 6.73 15.02 7.39
CA THR A 109 6.90 14.69 8.81
C THR A 109 7.77 13.43 8.90
N PRO A 110 8.94 13.48 9.55
CA PRO A 110 9.76 12.30 9.71
C PRO A 110 9.04 11.36 10.68
N TRP A 111 8.69 10.16 10.20
CA TRP A 111 8.14 9.08 11.02
C TRP A 111 9.22 8.43 11.88
N TYR A 112 10.02 9.21 12.62
CA TYR A 112 10.89 8.71 13.67
C TYR A 112 11.20 9.83 14.65
N ARG A 113 10.52 9.80 15.81
CA ARG A 113 10.92 10.58 16.98
C ARG A 113 11.78 9.70 17.86
N LYS A 114 13.10 9.90 17.82
CA LYS A 114 14.05 9.25 18.73
C LYS A 114 13.92 9.97 20.07
N PHE A 115 13.36 9.30 21.07
CA PHE A 115 13.49 9.75 22.45
C PHE A 115 14.92 9.44 22.89
N ILE A 116 15.66 10.47 23.31
CA ILE A 116 16.89 10.33 24.09
C ILE A 116 16.47 10.27 25.56
#